data_AF-A0A0M0WFM6-F1
#
_entry.id   AF-A0A0M0WFM6-F1
#
_cell.length_a   1.000
_cell.length_b   1.000
_cell.length_c   1.000
_cell.angle_alpha   90.00
_cell.angle_beta   90.00
_cell.angle_gamma   90.00
#
_symmetry.space_group_name_H-M   'P 1'
#
loop_
_entity.id
_entity.type
_entity.pdbx_description
1 polymer ?
#
loop_
_entity_poly.entity_id
_entity_poly.type
_entity_poly.pdbx_seq_one_letter_code
_entity_poly.pdbx_strand_id
1 'polypeptide(L)'
;MEQAEIQAHQSTYEKEIKDQLDIPLETLWQDAPIEPNWGIKKNSDGKNTFWFWFGFKGHLAVTTKSQYITSRLMTSANLSDSKVATPLLKKVEDQFPEHFTTAILDAGHDYEPIYRQLQGDQMGAVIPYNVRNEPLMP
;
A
#
# COMPACT_ATOMS: atom_id res chain seq x y z
N MET A 1 6.31 -28.16 1.16
CA MET A 1 5.11 -28.42 0.32
C MET A 1 3.86 -27.83 0.98
N GLU A 2 3.68 -27.96 2.30
CA GLU A 2 2.53 -27.41 3.05
C GLU A 2 2.42 -25.87 3.09
N GLN A 3 3.54 -25.13 3.08
CA GLN A 3 3.54 -23.65 3.06
C GLN A 3 3.10 -23.01 1.73
N ALA A 4 3.28 -23.72 0.61
CA ALA A 4 2.90 -23.23 -0.72
C ALA A 4 1.38 -23.33 -0.94
N GLU A 5 0.73 -24.32 -0.32
CA GLU A 5 -0.73 -24.52 -0.39
C GLU A 5 -1.49 -23.49 0.47
N ILE A 6 -0.91 -23.09 1.61
CA ILE A 6 -1.47 -22.02 2.47
C ILE A 6 -1.41 -20.67 1.76
N GLN A 7 -0.33 -20.37 1.03
CA GLN A 7 -0.22 -19.15 0.22
C GLN A 7 -1.18 -19.14 -0.98
N ALA A 8 -1.53 -20.30 -1.53
CA ALA A 8 -2.47 -20.40 -2.65
C ALA A 8 -3.92 -20.06 -2.24
N HIS A 9 -4.27 -20.26 -0.97
CA HIS A 9 -5.60 -19.98 -0.41
C HIS A 9 -5.74 -18.62 0.27
N GLN A 10 -4.63 -17.89 0.44
CA GLN A 10 -4.63 -16.54 0.98
C GLN A 10 -5.13 -15.54 -0.04
N SER A 11 -6.04 -14.67 0.39
CA SER A 11 -6.50 -13.54 -0.42
C SER A 11 -5.31 -12.67 -0.85
N THR A 12 -5.45 -11.99 -1.98
CA THR A 12 -4.41 -11.15 -2.60
C THR A 12 -3.77 -10.14 -1.63
N TYR A 13 -4.50 -9.73 -0.59
CA TYR A 13 -4.03 -8.79 0.44
C TYR A 13 -3.55 -9.45 1.75
N GLU A 14 -3.71 -10.77 1.92
CA GLU A 14 -3.10 -11.52 3.03
C GLU A 14 -1.63 -11.87 2.76
N LYS A 15 -1.25 -11.98 1.48
CA LYS A 15 0.12 -12.20 1.01
C LYS A 15 1.06 -11.03 1.36
N GLU A 16 2.36 -11.24 1.19
CA GLU A 16 3.36 -10.19 1.45
C GLU A 16 3.30 -9.10 0.37
N ILE A 17 3.74 -7.88 0.72
CA ILE A 17 3.71 -6.73 -0.21
C ILE A 17 4.52 -7.05 -1.49
N LYS A 18 5.58 -7.85 -1.38
CA LYS A 18 6.42 -8.27 -2.52
C LYS A 18 5.63 -9.07 -3.56
N ASP A 19 4.66 -9.88 -3.12
CA ASP A 19 3.88 -10.74 -4.01
C ASP A 19 2.89 -9.92 -4.85
N GLN A 20 2.59 -8.68 -4.46
CA GLN A 20 1.71 -7.77 -5.20
C GLN A 20 2.35 -7.21 -6.49
N LEU A 21 3.68 -7.30 -6.61
CA LEU A 21 4.39 -6.79 -7.79
C LEU A 21 4.01 -7.57 -9.05
N ASP A 22 3.92 -8.89 -8.95
CA ASP A 22 3.63 -9.78 -10.08
C ASP A 22 2.12 -9.91 -10.39
N ILE A 23 1.25 -9.40 -9.51
CA ILE A 23 -0.21 -9.49 -9.67
C ILE A 23 -0.71 -8.35 -10.59
N PRO A 24 -1.58 -8.66 -11.57
CA PRO A 24 -2.13 -7.63 -12.45
C PRO A 24 -3.02 -6.64 -11.68
N LEU A 25 -3.08 -5.41 -12.18
CA LEU A 25 -3.84 -4.30 -11.59
C LEU A 25 -5.31 -4.66 -11.35
N GLU A 26 -5.96 -5.30 -12.33
CA GLU A 26 -7.38 -5.65 -12.26
C GLU A 26 -7.67 -6.60 -11.10
N THR A 27 -6.85 -7.63 -10.90
CA THR A 27 -6.97 -8.56 -9.77
C THR A 27 -6.75 -7.86 -8.43
N LEU A 28 -5.73 -6.99 -8.33
CA LEU A 28 -5.51 -6.21 -7.10
C LEU A 28 -6.71 -5.30 -6.78
N TRP A 29 -7.35 -4.73 -7.80
CA TRP A 29 -8.50 -3.85 -7.62
C TRP A 29 -9.78 -4.58 -7.24
N GLN A 30 -10.06 -5.72 -7.85
CA GLN A 30 -11.25 -6.52 -7.55
C GLN A 30 -11.16 -7.21 -6.19
N ASP A 31 -9.97 -7.67 -5.81
CA ASP A 31 -9.76 -8.38 -4.55
C ASP A 31 -9.61 -7.44 -3.35
N ALA A 32 -9.69 -6.12 -3.57
CA ALA A 32 -9.59 -5.14 -2.49
C ALA A 32 -10.76 -5.34 -1.51
N PRO A 33 -10.50 -5.56 -0.20
CA PRO A 33 -11.57 -5.80 0.75
C PRO A 33 -12.40 -4.52 0.92
N ILE A 34 -13.65 -4.56 0.48
CA ILE A 34 -14.60 -3.43 0.55
C ILE A 34 -15.60 -3.56 1.71
N GLU A 35 -15.54 -4.63 2.50
CA GLU A 35 -16.42 -4.81 3.65
C GLU A 35 -15.88 -4.06 4.88
N PRO A 36 -16.75 -3.36 5.63
CA PRO A 36 -16.31 -2.63 6.82
C PRO A 36 -15.81 -3.60 7.87
N ASN A 37 -14.62 -3.36 8.39
CA ASN A 37 -14.02 -4.19 9.42
C ASN A 37 -13.37 -3.31 10.49
N TRP A 38 -12.97 -3.95 11.60
CA TRP A 38 -12.31 -3.29 12.70
C TRP A 38 -10.83 -3.06 12.37
N GLY A 39 -10.41 -1.80 12.33
CA GLY A 39 -9.01 -1.40 12.29
C GLY A 39 -8.45 -1.19 13.70
N ILE A 40 -7.22 -1.64 13.93
CA ILE A 40 -6.51 -1.48 15.21
C ILE A 40 -5.27 -0.64 14.97
N LYS A 41 -5.11 0.47 15.69
CA LYS A 41 -3.88 1.27 15.67
C LYS A 41 -3.31 1.40 17.08
N LYS A 42 -2.05 0.99 17.25
CA LYS A 42 -1.30 1.18 18.50
C LYS A 42 -0.97 2.66 18.66
N ASN A 43 -1.18 3.20 19.85
CA ASN A 43 -0.85 4.58 20.15
C ASN A 43 0.65 4.85 20.06
N SER A 44 1.00 6.01 19.51
CA SER A 44 2.37 6.52 19.40
C SER A 44 3.04 6.76 20.75
N ASP A 45 2.23 6.93 21.82
CA ASP A 45 2.68 7.23 23.18
C ASP A 45 3.12 6.01 24.01
N GLY A 46 3.27 4.83 23.39
CA GLY A 46 3.80 3.63 24.08
C GLY A 46 2.89 3.04 25.17
N LYS A 47 1.72 3.64 25.43
CA LYS A 47 0.68 3.07 26.30
C LYS A 47 -0.11 2.01 25.54
N ASN A 48 -0.48 0.93 26.22
CA ASN A 48 -1.31 -0.18 25.73
C ASN A 48 -2.78 0.23 25.45
N THR A 49 -3.02 1.46 24.99
CA THR A 49 -4.31 1.91 24.48
C THR A 49 -4.32 1.71 22.97
N PHE A 50 -5.16 0.79 22.52
CA PHE A 50 -5.45 0.57 21.11
C PHE A 50 -6.62 1.46 20.73
N TRP A 51 -6.48 2.21 19.63
CA TRP A 51 -7.65 2.80 19.00
C TRP A 51 -8.29 1.78 18.07
N PHE A 52 -9.57 1.53 18.30
CA PHE A 52 -10.40 0.67 17.47
C PHE A 52 -11.33 1.54 16.62
N TRP A 53 -11.38 1.27 15.32
CA TRP A 53 -12.24 1.99 14.37
C TRP A 53 -12.99 0.96 13.54
N PHE A 54 -14.32 1.05 13.45
CA PHE A 54 -15.10 0.23 12.54
C PHE A 54 -15.48 1.08 11.31
N GLY A 55 -15.07 0.66 10.12
CA GLY A 55 -15.43 1.37 8.89
C GLY A 55 -14.49 1.13 7.72
N PHE A 56 -14.28 2.20 6.95
CA PHE A 56 -13.51 2.20 5.71
C PHE A 56 -12.33 3.16 5.77
N LYS A 57 -11.33 2.88 4.95
CA LYS A 57 -10.21 3.77 4.63
C LYS A 57 -10.25 4.14 3.15
N GLY A 58 -10.22 5.44 2.88
CA GLY A 58 -10.03 5.97 1.54
C GLY A 58 -8.56 6.29 1.31
N HIS A 59 -7.98 5.68 0.28
CA HIS A 59 -6.62 5.93 -0.18
C HIS A 59 -6.69 6.72 -1.46
N LEU A 60 -5.97 7.84 -1.53
CA LEU A 60 -6.06 8.79 -2.64
C LEU A 60 -4.66 9.06 -3.20
N ALA A 61 -4.53 8.99 -4.52
CA ALA A 61 -3.39 9.53 -5.25
C ALA A 61 -3.78 10.90 -5.80
N VAL A 62 -2.99 11.92 -5.46
CA VAL A 62 -3.28 13.31 -5.80
C VAL A 62 -2.12 13.97 -6.54
N THR A 63 -2.42 14.86 -7.47
CA THR A 63 -1.39 15.66 -8.14
C THR A 63 -0.83 16.72 -7.21
N THR A 64 0.49 16.92 -7.22
CA THR A 64 1.14 17.91 -6.35
C THR A 64 0.87 19.35 -6.78
N LYS A 65 0.69 19.59 -8.08
CA LYS A 65 0.51 20.94 -8.64
C LYS A 65 -0.93 21.44 -8.54
N SER A 66 -1.88 20.61 -8.94
CA SER A 66 -3.30 21.00 -9.07
C SER A 66 -4.20 20.41 -7.99
N GLN A 67 -3.68 19.52 -7.13
CA GLN A 67 -4.42 18.86 -6.07
C GLN A 67 -5.62 18.05 -6.57
N TYR A 68 -5.61 17.66 -7.85
CA TYR A 68 -6.63 16.78 -8.40
C TYR A 68 -6.40 15.34 -7.98
N ILE A 69 -7.49 14.64 -7.71
CA ILE A 69 -7.47 13.21 -7.40
C ILE A 69 -7.30 12.46 -8.72
N THR A 70 -6.13 11.85 -8.90
CA THR A 70 -5.79 11.05 -10.07
C THR A 70 -6.34 9.64 -9.94
N SER A 71 -6.21 9.04 -8.75
CA SER A 71 -6.70 7.70 -8.44
C SER A 71 -7.22 7.63 -7.00
N ARG A 72 -8.17 6.73 -6.75
CA ARG A 72 -8.78 6.52 -5.43
C ARG A 72 -9.09 5.05 -5.21
N LEU A 73 -8.82 4.52 -4.02
CA LEU A 73 -9.25 3.19 -3.63
C LEU A 73 -9.89 3.24 -2.24
N MET A 74 -11.08 2.65 -2.10
CA MET A 74 -11.74 2.52 -0.80
C MET A 74 -11.60 1.08 -0.32
N THR A 75 -11.13 0.90 0.91
CA THR A 75 -10.82 -0.41 1.48
C THR A 75 -11.32 -0.51 2.91
N SER A 76 -11.35 -1.72 3.44
CA SER A 76 -11.66 -2.00 4.83
C SER A 76 -10.66 -1.34 5.78
N ALA A 77 -11.11 -0.91 6.96
CA ALA A 77 -10.24 -0.21 7.92
C ALA A 77 -9.06 -1.04 8.46
N ASN A 78 -9.10 -2.37 8.32
CA ASN A 78 -8.01 -3.24 8.75
C ASN A 78 -6.85 -3.32 7.73
N LEU A 79 -7.07 -2.90 6.48
CA LEU A 79 -6.03 -3.01 5.46
C LEU A 79 -4.91 -1.99 5.73
N SER A 80 -3.66 -2.46 5.60
CA SER A 80 -2.48 -1.61 5.72
C SER A 80 -2.33 -0.72 4.50
N ASP A 81 -2.03 0.56 4.73
CA ASP A 81 -1.90 1.56 3.67
C ASP A 81 -0.73 1.21 2.71
N SER A 82 0.33 0.59 3.23
CA SER A 82 1.48 0.12 2.44
C SER A 82 1.12 -0.95 1.40
N LYS A 83 0.09 -1.77 1.68
CA LYS A 83 -0.42 -2.79 0.73
C LYS A 83 -1.30 -2.17 -0.37
N VAL A 84 -1.74 -0.92 -0.19
CA VAL A 84 -2.59 -0.20 -1.14
C VAL A 84 -1.78 0.72 -2.06
N ALA A 85 -0.54 1.03 -1.69
CA ALA A 85 0.33 1.86 -2.53
C ALA A 85 0.58 1.25 -3.92
N THR A 86 0.93 -0.04 -4.00
CA THR A 86 1.17 -0.73 -5.28
C THR A 86 -0.03 -0.66 -6.24
N PRO A 87 -1.27 -1.04 -5.87
CA PRO A 87 -2.41 -0.93 -6.78
C PRO A 87 -2.78 0.51 -7.13
N LEU A 88 -2.53 1.49 -6.24
CA LEU A 88 -2.72 2.90 -6.57
C LEU A 88 -1.71 3.39 -7.61
N LEU A 89 -0.42 3.07 -7.43
CA LEU A 89 0.65 3.44 -8.37
C LEU A 89 0.41 2.83 -9.74
N LYS A 90 0.14 1.52 -9.80
CA LYS A 90 -0.23 0.82 -11.04
C LYS A 90 -1.44 1.47 -11.72
N LYS A 91 -2.43 1.96 -10.95
CA LYS A 91 -3.61 2.63 -11.52
C LYS A 91 -3.28 4.00 -12.11
N VAL A 92 -2.40 4.75 -11.44
CA VAL A 92 -1.96 6.06 -11.94
C VAL A 92 -1.22 5.89 -13.27
N GLU A 93 -0.31 4.92 -13.35
CA GLU A 93 0.45 4.65 -14.57
C GLU A 93 -0.43 4.12 -15.71
N ASP A 94 -1.40 3.24 -15.41
CA ASP A 94 -2.42 2.77 -16.36
C ASP A 94 -3.25 3.90 -16.97
N GLN A 95 -3.60 4.92 -16.17
CA GLN A 95 -4.43 6.04 -16.62
C GLN A 95 -3.63 7.18 -17.27
N PHE A 96 -2.39 7.39 -16.83
CA PHE A 96 -1.55 8.50 -17.24
C PHE A 96 -0.11 8.01 -17.48
N PRO A 97 0.10 7.18 -18.50
CA PRO A 97 1.39 6.55 -18.75
C PRO A 97 2.45 7.62 -18.98
N GLU A 98 3.60 7.44 -18.32
CA GLU A 98 4.78 8.31 -18.40
C GLU A 98 4.53 9.80 -18.05
N HIS A 99 3.38 10.13 -17.44
CA HIS A 99 3.03 11.53 -17.13
C HIS A 99 3.69 12.04 -15.85
N PHE A 100 3.84 11.15 -14.86
CA PHE A 100 4.39 11.48 -13.55
C PHE A 100 5.82 10.99 -13.43
N THR A 101 6.69 11.84 -12.89
CA THR A 101 8.13 11.54 -12.75
C THR A 101 8.55 11.29 -11.31
N THR A 102 7.68 11.57 -10.34
CA THR A 102 8.01 11.50 -8.91
C THR A 102 6.78 11.14 -8.10
N ALA A 103 6.94 10.13 -7.23
CA ALA A 103 5.96 9.76 -6.22
C ALA A 103 6.44 10.21 -4.84
N ILE A 104 5.55 10.87 -4.09
CA ILE A 104 5.77 11.31 -2.72
C ILE A 104 4.87 10.47 -1.82
N LEU A 105 5.46 9.73 -0.90
CA LEU A 105 4.75 8.80 -0.01
C LEU A 105 5.17 9.03 1.45
N ASP A 106 4.29 8.69 2.39
CA ASP A 106 4.59 8.76 3.83
C ASP A 106 5.61 7.69 4.26
N ALA A 107 6.29 7.89 5.40
CA ALA A 107 7.24 6.93 5.98
C ALA A 107 6.66 5.52 6.18
N GLY A 108 5.35 5.39 6.35
CA GLY A 108 4.66 4.10 6.38
C GLY A 108 4.73 3.29 5.06
N HIS A 109 5.27 3.86 3.98
CA HIS A 109 5.46 3.24 2.67
C HIS A 109 6.92 2.90 2.37
N ASP A 110 7.80 3.01 3.37
CA ASP A 110 9.23 2.68 3.25
C ASP A 110 9.43 1.16 3.23
N TYR A 111 9.08 0.55 2.09
CA TYR A 111 9.19 -0.88 1.81
C TYR A 111 9.81 -1.11 0.43
N GLU A 112 10.78 -2.03 0.35
CA GLU A 112 11.50 -2.37 -0.89
C GLU A 112 10.59 -2.60 -2.12
N PRO A 113 9.45 -3.33 -2.03
CA PRO A 113 8.58 -3.54 -3.18
C PRO A 113 8.03 -2.24 -3.79
N ILE A 114 7.76 -1.22 -2.96
CA ILE A 114 7.21 0.05 -3.44
C ILE A 114 8.26 0.79 -4.28
N TYR A 115 9.53 0.76 -3.85
CA TYR A 115 10.63 1.29 -4.65
C TYR A 115 10.81 0.55 -5.97
N ARG A 116 10.68 -0.79 -5.98
CA ARG A 116 10.77 -1.58 -7.21
C ARG A 116 9.64 -1.26 -8.19
N GLN A 117 8.41 -1.08 -7.69
CA GLN A 117 7.28 -0.65 -8.51
C GLN A 117 7.55 0.70 -9.17
N LEU A 118 7.96 1.71 -8.37
CA LEU A 118 8.29 3.04 -8.87
C LEU A 118 9.42 3.02 -9.90
N GLN A 119 10.44 2.18 -9.69
CA GLN A 119 11.52 2.01 -10.65
C GLN A 119 11.03 1.40 -11.98
N GLY A 120 10.11 0.43 -11.91
CA GLY A 120 9.44 -0.14 -13.09
C GLY A 120 8.65 0.90 -13.88
N ASP A 121 7.99 1.82 -13.15
CA ASP A 121 7.21 2.93 -13.72
C ASP A 121 8.09 4.15 -14.07
N GLN A 122 9.42 4.04 -14.00
CA GLN A 122 10.40 5.12 -14.25
C GLN A 122 10.20 6.38 -13.39
N MET A 123 9.61 6.23 -12.20
CA MET A 123 9.35 7.30 -11.25
C MET A 123 10.42 7.38 -10.15
N GLY A 124 10.78 8.62 -9.76
CA GLY A 124 11.59 8.87 -8.56
C GLY A 124 10.77 8.69 -7.28
N ALA A 125 11.35 8.07 -6.26
CA ALA A 125 10.72 7.89 -4.95
C ALA A 125 11.18 8.96 -3.96
N VAL A 126 10.24 9.68 -3.35
CA VAL A 126 10.49 10.59 -2.22
C VAL A 126 9.71 10.07 -1.01
N ILE A 127 10.38 9.27 -0.18
CA ILE A 127 9.80 8.63 1.00
C ILE A 127 10.70 8.96 2.20
N PRO A 128 10.16 9.49 3.31
CA PRO A 128 10.94 9.68 4.52
C PRO A 128 11.41 8.34 5.09
N TYR A 129 12.67 8.28 5.53
CA TYR A 129 13.26 7.08 6.11
C TYR A 129 12.54 6.64 7.38
N ASN A 130 12.17 5.36 7.45
CA ASN A 130 11.47 4.80 8.60
C ASN A 130 12.42 3.98 9.50
N VAL A 131 12.86 4.60 10.60
CA VAL A 131 13.74 4.01 11.62
C VAL A 131 13.18 2.70 12.22
N ARG A 132 11.86 2.49 12.17
CA ARG A 132 11.22 1.26 12.70
C ARG A 132 11.49 0.02 11.85
N ASN A 133 11.85 0.21 10.58
CA ASN A 133 12.19 -0.86 9.64
C ASN A 133 13.69 -1.14 9.59
N GLU A 134 14.51 -0.55 10.48
CA GLU A 134 15.92 -0.90 10.60
C GLU A 134 16.08 -2.38 10.97
N PRO A 135 16.80 -3.18 10.16
CA PRO A 135 17.26 -4.48 10.63
C PRO A 135 18.21 -4.20 11.79
N LEU A 136 17.88 -4.72 12.98
CA LEU A 136 18.80 -4.76 14.11
C LEU A 136 20.15 -5.26 13.59
N MET A 137 21.18 -4.41 13.68
CA MET A 137 22.53 -4.84 13.33
C MET A 137 22.85 -6.09 14.17
N PRO A 138 23.38 -7.16 13.55
CA PRO A 138 23.73 -8.39 14.26
C PRO A 138 24.82 -8.18 15.32
#